data_AF-A0ABD5JFG8-F1
#
_entry.id   AF-A0ABD5JFG8-F1
#
_cell.length_a   1.000
_cell.length_b   1.000
_cell.length_c   1.000
_cell.angle_alpha   90.00
_cell.angle_beta   90.00
_cell.angle_gamma   90.00
#
_symmetry.space_group_name_H-M   'P 1'
#
loop_
_entity.id
_entity.type
_entity.pdbx_description
1 polymer ?
#
loop_
_entity_poly.entity_id
_entity_poly.type
_entity_poly.pdbx_seq_one_letter_code
_entity_poly.pdbx_strand_id
1 'polypeptide(L)'
;MTVTVDDRIEREVYVPAPIDRVWRVLTTPEHIRVWYAPGGCEIDPHPGGRLRFRWDEYGEFHGQVERAVPDTLFRFRLALEPDHAPSDPGEATLVEFALSPEGQGTRLRLAESGIRALAVPDDAKAKHAEYATLSWTSALEELAAIAAASHN
;
A
#
# COMPACT_ATOMS: atom_id res chain seq x y z
N MET A 1 -4.30 -26.33 -16.77
CA MET A 1 -2.99 -25.73 -16.44
C MET A 1 -3.16 -25.01 -15.11
N THR A 2 -2.48 -25.45 -14.05
CA THR A 2 -2.56 -24.82 -12.73
C THR A 2 -1.75 -23.54 -12.76
N VAL A 3 -2.41 -22.38 -12.71
CA VAL A 3 -1.72 -21.10 -12.50
C VAL A 3 -1.25 -21.10 -11.05
N THR A 4 0.05 -21.11 -10.82
CA THR A 4 0.60 -20.97 -9.46
C THR A 4 0.66 -19.49 -9.16
N VAL A 5 -0.21 -19.02 -8.27
CA VAL A 5 -0.21 -17.62 -7.79
C VAL A 5 0.84 -17.50 -6.70
N ASP A 6 1.77 -16.55 -6.86
CA ASP A 6 2.72 -16.20 -5.80
C ASP A 6 1.95 -15.59 -4.61
N ASP A 7 2.33 -15.93 -3.38
CA ASP A 7 1.65 -15.39 -2.20
C ASP A 7 1.99 -13.92 -1.94
N ARG A 8 3.06 -13.43 -2.56
CA ARG A 8 3.65 -12.14 -2.27
C ARG A 8 4.04 -11.40 -3.54
N ILE A 9 3.76 -10.11 -3.57
CA ILE A 9 4.25 -9.17 -4.57
C ILE A 9 5.27 -8.27 -3.89
N GLU A 10 6.40 -8.04 -4.53
CA GLU A 10 7.44 -7.15 -4.02
C GLU A 10 7.83 -6.11 -5.06
N ARG A 11 7.95 -4.86 -4.63
CA ARG A 11 8.47 -3.76 -5.45
C ARG A 11 9.46 -2.95 -4.65
N GLU A 12 10.42 -2.40 -5.37
CA GLU A 12 11.47 -1.58 -4.78
C GLU A 12 11.74 -0.38 -5.66
N VAL A 13 11.86 0.79 -5.06
CA VAL A 13 12.16 2.04 -5.76
C VAL A 13 13.13 2.89 -4.93
N TYR A 14 14.04 3.58 -5.63
CA TYR A 14 14.85 4.63 -5.03
C TYR A 14 14.12 5.97 -5.15
N VAL A 15 13.93 6.64 -4.02
CA VAL A 15 13.28 7.96 -3.95
C VAL A 15 14.35 9.01 -3.65
N PRO A 16 14.55 10.01 -4.52
CA PRO A 16 15.56 11.06 -4.31
C PRO A 16 15.06 12.12 -3.30
N ALA A 17 14.70 11.68 -2.09
CA ALA A 17 14.21 12.49 -0.99
C ALA A 17 14.64 11.88 0.36
N PRO A 18 14.81 12.71 1.41
CA PRO A 18 15.14 12.21 2.74
C PRO A 18 13.98 11.40 3.33
N ILE A 19 14.32 10.48 4.25
CA ILE A 19 13.42 9.44 4.74
C ILE A 19 12.19 9.99 5.47
N ASP A 20 12.34 11.09 6.21
CA ASP A 20 11.25 11.78 6.91
C ASP A 20 10.21 12.34 5.93
N ARG A 21 10.66 12.74 4.73
CA ARG A 21 9.77 13.21 3.67
C ARG A 21 9.03 12.04 3.03
N VAL A 22 9.75 10.96 2.70
CA VAL A 22 9.11 9.76 2.13
C VAL A 22 8.08 9.19 3.10
N TRP A 23 8.40 9.15 4.39
CA TRP A 23 7.48 8.76 5.45
C TRP A 23 6.23 9.63 5.49
N ARG A 24 6.38 10.96 5.39
CA ARG A 24 5.24 11.89 5.36
C ARG A 24 4.33 11.65 4.16
N VAL A 25 4.90 11.51 2.96
CA VAL A 25 4.12 11.23 1.73
C VAL A 25 3.38 9.89 1.85
N LEU A 26 3.98 8.91 2.50
CA LEU A 26 3.42 7.58 2.69
C LEU A 26 2.30 7.50 3.74
N THR A 27 2.32 8.36 4.76
CA THR A 27 1.46 8.22 5.95
C THR A 27 0.47 9.36 6.18
N THR A 28 0.53 10.44 5.39
CA THR A 28 -0.39 11.57 5.53
C THR A 28 -1.52 11.51 4.49
N PRO A 29 -2.78 11.70 4.91
CA PRO A 29 -3.92 11.63 4.00
C PRO A 29 -3.84 12.58 2.80
N GLU A 30 -3.24 13.76 2.98
CA GLU A 30 -3.06 14.75 1.92
C GLU A 30 -2.25 14.23 0.75
N HIS A 31 -1.16 13.52 1.02
CA HIS A 31 -0.30 12.98 -0.02
C HIS A 31 -0.83 11.66 -0.58
N ILE A 32 -1.43 10.81 0.26
CA ILE A 32 -1.99 9.51 -0.17
C ILE A 32 -3.14 9.68 -1.15
N ARG A 33 -3.91 10.76 -1.03
CA ARG A 33 -4.91 11.12 -2.05
C ARG A 33 -4.30 11.43 -3.41
N VAL A 34 -3.03 11.80 -3.50
CA VAL A 34 -2.41 12.11 -4.79
C VAL A 34 -1.90 10.82 -5.46
N TRP A 35 -1.19 9.96 -4.72
CA TRP A 35 -0.51 8.79 -5.31
C TRP A 35 -1.28 7.47 -5.24
N TYR A 36 -2.24 7.34 -4.31
CA TYR A 36 -2.94 6.06 -4.09
C TYR A 36 -4.45 6.17 -4.23
N ALA A 37 -5.10 7.04 -3.44
CA ALA A 37 -6.55 7.03 -3.23
C ALA A 37 -7.18 8.41 -3.51
N PRO A 38 -7.28 8.81 -4.79
CA PRO A 38 -7.73 10.16 -5.18
C PRO A 38 -9.16 10.50 -4.78
N GLY A 39 -10.02 9.50 -4.64
CA GLY A 39 -11.38 9.71 -4.15
C GLY A 39 -11.42 10.13 -2.68
N GLY A 40 -10.43 9.78 -1.86
CA GLY A 40 -10.41 10.12 -0.44
C GLY A 40 -9.52 9.23 0.41
N CYS A 41 -9.03 9.78 1.53
CA CYS A 41 -8.18 9.04 2.47
C CYS A 41 -8.44 9.49 3.91
N GLU A 42 -8.69 8.53 4.80
CA GLU A 42 -8.72 8.69 6.26
C GLU A 42 -7.74 7.70 6.89
N ILE A 43 -6.89 8.17 7.80
CA ILE A 43 -5.88 7.34 8.46
C ILE A 43 -5.81 7.69 9.95
N ASP A 44 -5.90 6.66 10.78
CA ASP A 44 -5.44 6.67 12.16
C ASP A 44 -4.09 5.92 12.24
N PRO A 45 -2.94 6.63 12.33
CA PRO A 45 -1.60 6.05 12.15
C PRO A 45 -1.06 5.40 13.42
N HIS A 46 -1.92 4.71 14.19
CA HIS A 46 -1.54 3.93 15.37
C HIS A 46 -1.83 2.44 15.13
N PRO A 47 -1.09 1.51 15.76
CA PRO A 47 -1.45 0.09 15.69
C PRO A 47 -2.91 -0.14 16.10
N GLY A 48 -3.67 -0.83 15.25
CA GLY A 48 -5.11 -1.04 15.38
C GLY A 48 -5.99 0.08 14.80
N GLY A 49 -5.39 1.20 14.40
CA GLY A 49 -6.06 2.35 13.79
C GLY A 49 -6.69 2.01 12.44
N ARG A 50 -7.79 2.68 12.12
CA ARG A 50 -8.56 2.44 10.90
C ARG A 50 -7.98 3.19 9.71
N LEU A 51 -8.07 2.56 8.54
CA LEU A 51 -7.78 3.16 7.24
C LEU A 51 -9.05 3.15 6.40
N ARG A 52 -9.27 4.22 5.64
CA ARG A 52 -10.25 4.24 4.55
C ARG A 52 -9.60 4.86 3.33
N PHE A 53 -9.66 4.14 2.22
CA PHE A 53 -9.19 4.60 0.92
C PHE A 53 -10.37 4.59 -0.04
N ARG A 54 -10.59 5.70 -0.74
CA ARG A 54 -11.68 5.84 -1.69
C ARG A 54 -11.13 6.07 -3.09
N TRP A 55 -11.70 5.37 -4.04
CA TRP A 55 -11.52 5.57 -5.47
C TRP A 55 -12.88 5.80 -6.11
N ASP A 56 -12.99 6.78 -7.01
CA ASP A 56 -14.27 7.12 -7.64
C ASP A 56 -14.84 5.95 -8.47
N GLU A 57 -13.98 5.10 -9.03
CA GLU A 57 -14.36 3.96 -9.85
C GLU A 57 -14.62 2.67 -9.03
N TYR A 58 -13.95 2.51 -7.88
CA TYR A 58 -13.92 1.24 -7.13
C TYR A 58 -14.62 1.30 -5.76
N GLY A 59 -15.02 2.49 -5.30
CA GLY A 59 -15.66 2.68 -4.01
C GLY A 59 -14.67 2.88 -2.86
N GLU A 60 -15.12 2.61 -1.64
CA GLU A 60 -14.35 2.79 -0.41
C GLU A 60 -13.85 1.43 0.11
N PHE A 61 -12.54 1.29 0.32
CA PHE A 61 -11.94 0.12 0.92
C PHE A 61 -11.50 0.44 2.34
N HIS A 62 -11.80 -0.48 3.26
CA HIS A 62 -11.42 -0.34 4.66
C HIS A 62 -10.15 -1.13 4.93
N GLY A 63 -9.32 -0.56 5.79
CA GLY A 63 -8.08 -1.17 6.23
C GLY A 63 -7.86 -0.99 7.72
N GLN A 64 -6.82 -1.64 8.22
CA GLN A 64 -6.36 -1.49 9.59
C GLN A 64 -4.84 -1.45 9.65
N VAL A 65 -4.30 -0.44 10.35
CA VAL A 65 -2.87 -0.35 10.62
C VAL A 65 -2.47 -1.49 11.53
N GLU A 66 -1.55 -2.34 11.06
CA GLU A 66 -0.97 -3.41 11.87
C GLU A 66 0.25 -2.87 12.62
N ARG A 67 1.07 -2.04 11.96
CA ARG A 67 2.24 -1.42 12.56
C ARG A 67 2.64 -0.14 11.84
N ALA A 68 2.93 0.91 12.60
CA ALA A 68 3.54 2.14 12.10
C ALA A 68 4.74 2.49 12.98
N VAL A 69 5.94 2.46 12.40
CA VAL A 69 7.19 2.91 13.03
C VAL A 69 7.70 4.09 12.22
N PRO A 70 7.76 5.29 12.81
CA PRO A 70 8.22 6.49 12.13
C PRO A 70 9.48 6.27 11.30
N ASP A 71 9.48 6.79 10.08
CA ASP A 71 10.59 6.78 9.14
C ASP A 71 11.14 5.39 8.78
N THR A 72 10.44 4.30 9.11
CA THR A 72 11.00 2.95 8.99
C THR A 72 10.02 1.94 8.40
N LEU A 73 8.80 1.88 8.92
CA LEU A 73 7.87 0.79 8.59
C LEU A 73 6.43 1.26 8.68
N PHE A 74 5.68 1.13 7.59
CA PHE A 74 4.23 1.28 7.59
C PHE A 74 3.59 0.01 7.05
N ARG A 75 2.79 -0.65 7.88
CA ARG A 75 2.21 -1.96 7.58
C ARG A 75 0.76 -1.98 7.98
N PHE A 76 -0.09 -2.41 7.05
CA PHE A 76 -1.52 -2.45 7.25
C PHE A 76 -2.18 -3.58 6.47
N ARG A 77 -3.37 -3.96 6.95
CA ARG A 77 -4.27 -4.84 6.21
C ARG A 77 -5.24 -4.01 5.41
N LEU A 78 -5.53 -4.43 4.19
CA LEU A 78 -6.52 -3.81 3.32
C LEU A 78 -7.50 -4.87 2.86
N ALA A 79 -8.80 -4.60 3.03
CA ALA A 79 -9.85 -5.49 2.55
C ALA A 79 -9.78 -5.68 1.03
N LEU A 80 -10.16 -6.86 0.56
CA LEU A 80 -10.24 -7.19 -0.86
C LEU A 80 -11.47 -6.57 -1.53
N GLU A 81 -12.56 -6.41 -0.78
CA GLU A 81 -13.84 -5.91 -1.28
C GLU A 81 -14.16 -4.54 -0.68
N PRO A 82 -14.82 -3.64 -1.44
CA PRO A 82 -15.24 -2.34 -0.93
C PRO A 82 -16.31 -2.48 0.15
N ASP A 83 -16.39 -1.47 1.03
CA ASP A 83 -17.34 -1.34 2.15
C ASP A 83 -17.27 -2.46 3.20
N HIS A 84 -16.25 -3.33 3.14
CA HIS A 84 -16.01 -4.41 4.10
C HIS A 84 -14.76 -4.14 4.93
N ALA A 85 -14.86 -4.32 6.25
CA ALA A 85 -13.71 -4.25 7.14
C ALA A 85 -12.87 -5.55 7.05
N PRO A 86 -11.54 -5.48 7.13
CA PRO A 86 -10.66 -6.64 7.10
C PRO A 86 -10.74 -7.42 8.43
N SER A 87 -11.84 -8.14 8.63
CA SER A 87 -12.13 -8.83 9.90
C SER A 87 -11.45 -10.20 9.94
N ASP A 88 -11.40 -10.88 8.79
CA ASP A 88 -10.75 -12.19 8.65
C ASP A 88 -9.52 -12.14 7.71
N PRO A 89 -8.49 -12.98 7.95
CA PRO A 89 -7.32 -13.05 7.06
C PRO A 89 -7.63 -13.43 5.61
N GLY A 90 -8.77 -14.07 5.34
CA GLY A 90 -9.19 -14.43 3.99
C GLY A 90 -9.87 -13.29 3.22
N GLU A 91 -10.11 -12.16 3.86
CA GLU A 91 -10.82 -11.01 3.29
C GLU A 91 -9.88 -9.85 2.98
N ALA A 92 -8.59 -9.99 3.29
CA ALA A 92 -7.64 -8.89 3.23
C ALA A 92 -6.23 -9.36 2.90
N THR A 93 -5.49 -8.52 2.20
CA THR A 93 -4.04 -8.67 2.03
C THR A 93 -3.31 -7.79 3.04
N LEU A 94 -2.04 -8.13 3.24
CA LEU A 94 -1.14 -7.39 4.11
C LEU A 94 -0.15 -6.61 3.28
N VAL A 95 -0.22 -5.29 3.34
CA VAL A 95 0.66 -4.35 2.66
C VAL A 95 1.71 -3.85 3.66
N GLU A 96 2.98 -3.88 3.24
CA GLU A 96 4.13 -3.45 4.03
C GLU A 96 5.01 -2.52 3.20
N PHE A 97 5.29 -1.36 3.74
CA PHE A 97 6.26 -0.40 3.24
C PHE A 97 7.41 -0.29 4.22
N ALA A 98 8.62 -0.68 3.79
CA ALA A 98 9.84 -0.53 4.54
C ALA A 98 10.72 0.57 3.91
N LEU A 99 11.18 1.49 4.76
CA LEU A 99 12.05 2.58 4.38
C LEU A 99 13.45 2.35 4.93
N SER A 100 14.46 2.66 4.12
CA SER A 100 15.85 2.71 4.59
C SER A 100 16.61 3.84 3.90
N PRO A 101 17.46 4.60 4.61
CA PRO A 101 18.30 5.60 3.97
C PRO A 101 19.24 4.98 2.94
N GLU A 102 19.39 5.61 1.78
CA GLU A 102 20.32 5.17 0.73
C GLU A 102 20.96 6.41 0.09
N GLY A 103 22.25 6.64 0.36
CA GLY A 103 22.97 7.80 -0.16
C GLY A 103 22.34 9.13 0.27
N GLN A 104 21.84 9.91 -0.69
CA GLN A 104 21.14 11.19 -0.46
C GLN A 104 19.61 11.04 -0.45
N GLY A 105 19.10 9.83 -0.66
CA GLY A 105 17.68 9.53 -0.77
C GLY A 105 17.26 8.38 0.14
N THR A 106 16.17 7.73 -0.25
CA THR A 106 15.54 6.67 0.52
C THR A 106 15.22 5.50 -0.40
N ARG A 107 15.59 4.30 0.04
CA ARG A 107 15.13 3.06 -0.56
C ARG A 107 13.77 2.70 0.05
N LEU A 108 12.75 2.63 -0.80
CA LEU A 108 11.39 2.22 -0.45
C LEU A 108 11.14 0.81 -0.97
N ARG A 109 10.83 -0.11 -0.07
CA ARG A 109 10.41 -1.48 -0.38
C ARG A 109 8.93 -1.63 -0.06
N LEU A 110 8.16 -2.06 -1.04
CA LEU A 110 6.77 -2.47 -0.89
C LEU A 110 6.72 -4.00 -0.94
N ALA A 111 5.93 -4.58 -0.05
CA ALA A 111 5.42 -5.92 -0.25
C ALA A 111 3.94 -6.02 0.06
N GLU A 112 3.21 -6.74 -0.79
CA GLU A 112 1.85 -7.19 -0.51
C GLU A 112 1.85 -8.71 -0.36
N SER A 113 1.23 -9.24 0.69
CA SER A 113 1.25 -10.68 1.01
C SER A 113 -0.12 -11.19 1.48
N GLY A 114 -0.28 -12.51 1.53
CA GLY A 114 -1.53 -13.16 1.92
C GLY A 114 -2.49 -13.41 0.75
N ILE A 115 -2.02 -13.27 -0.50
CA ILE A 115 -2.84 -13.45 -1.70
C ILE A 115 -3.40 -14.87 -1.77
N ARG A 116 -2.62 -15.90 -1.37
CA ARG A 116 -3.10 -17.29 -1.39
C ARG A 116 -4.12 -17.58 -0.31
N ALA A 117 -4.08 -16.83 0.79
CA ALA A 117 -4.98 -16.96 1.93
C ALA A 117 -6.37 -16.36 1.66
N LEU A 118 -6.52 -15.54 0.62
CA LEU A 118 -7.81 -14.96 0.24
C LEU A 118 -8.86 -16.05 0.01
N ALA A 119 -10.07 -15.82 0.51
CA ALA A 119 -11.20 -16.75 0.42
C ALA A 119 -11.96 -16.62 -0.91
N VAL A 120 -11.22 -16.46 -2.01
CA VAL A 120 -11.75 -16.33 -3.37
C VAL A 120 -11.17 -17.43 -4.29
N PRO A 121 -11.79 -17.71 -5.45
CA PRO A 121 -11.25 -18.67 -6.41
C PRO A 121 -9.83 -18.32 -6.89
N ASP A 122 -9.04 -19.32 -7.27
CA ASP A 122 -7.64 -19.12 -7.67
C ASP A 122 -7.49 -18.20 -8.89
N ASP A 123 -8.47 -18.15 -9.81
CA ASP A 123 -8.44 -17.22 -10.93
C ASP A 123 -8.64 -15.76 -10.48
N ALA A 124 -9.43 -15.53 -9.43
CA ALA A 124 -9.59 -14.21 -8.82
C ALA A 124 -8.30 -13.79 -8.08
N LYS A 125 -7.63 -14.73 -7.39
CA LYS A 125 -6.31 -14.48 -6.78
C LYS A 125 -5.26 -14.10 -7.82
N ALA A 126 -5.25 -14.82 -8.95
CA ALA A 126 -4.32 -14.53 -10.05
C ALA A 126 -4.56 -13.14 -10.65
N LYS A 127 -5.84 -12.78 -10.90
CA LYS A 127 -6.21 -11.44 -11.36
C LYS A 127 -5.80 -10.37 -10.36
N HIS A 128 -6.10 -10.55 -9.07
CA HIS A 128 -5.68 -9.63 -8.01
C HIS A 128 -4.17 -9.42 -8.05
N ALA A 129 -3.39 -10.51 -8.12
CA ALA A 129 -1.94 -10.43 -8.13
C ALA A 129 -1.38 -9.67 -9.35
N GLU A 130 -1.97 -9.86 -10.52
CA GLU A 130 -1.63 -9.15 -11.75
C GLU A 130 -1.98 -7.66 -11.66
N TYR A 131 -3.20 -7.33 -11.23
CA TYR A 131 -3.65 -5.95 -11.06
C TYR A 131 -2.80 -5.22 -10.01
N ALA A 132 -2.63 -5.80 -8.82
CA ALA A 132 -1.82 -5.22 -7.76
C ALA A 132 -0.38 -4.98 -8.24
N THR A 133 0.22 -5.94 -8.95
CA THR A 133 1.55 -5.81 -9.55
C THR A 133 1.69 -4.57 -10.44
N LEU A 134 0.71 -4.31 -11.30
CA LEU A 134 0.72 -3.17 -12.21
C LEU A 134 0.43 -1.87 -11.46
N SER A 135 -0.62 -1.85 -10.64
CA SER A 135 -1.04 -0.68 -9.87
C SER A 135 0.04 -0.20 -8.90
N TRP A 136 0.73 -1.10 -8.21
CA TRP A 136 1.82 -0.73 -7.31
C TRP A 136 3.00 -0.12 -8.03
N THR A 137 3.28 -0.55 -9.26
CA THR A 137 4.38 0.03 -10.04
C THR A 137 4.11 1.51 -10.32
N SER A 138 2.93 1.84 -10.84
CA SER A 138 2.54 3.25 -11.10
C SER A 138 2.38 4.07 -9.82
N ALA A 139 1.80 3.50 -8.75
CA ALA A 139 1.62 4.19 -7.48
C ALA A 139 2.96 4.58 -6.83
N LEU A 140 3.97 3.71 -6.90
CA LEU A 140 5.31 3.99 -6.37
C LEU A 140 6.07 5.05 -7.17
N GLU A 141 5.86 5.11 -8.49
CA GLU A 141 6.42 6.17 -9.34
C GLU A 141 5.83 7.54 -8.96
N GLU A 142 4.52 7.63 -8.79
CA GLU A 142 3.84 8.87 -8.37
C GLU A 142 4.27 9.29 -6.96
N LEU A 143 4.34 8.35 -6.01
CA LEU A 143 4.86 8.59 -4.66
C LEU A 143 6.28 9.18 -4.72
N ALA A 144 7.16 8.57 -5.52
CA ALA A 144 8.54 9.02 -5.66
C ALA A 144 8.61 10.44 -6.27
N ALA A 145 7.77 10.73 -7.27
CA ALA A 145 7.68 12.04 -7.90
C ALA A 145 7.25 13.13 -6.90
N ILE A 146 6.20 12.88 -6.11
CA ILE A 146 5.71 13.82 -5.09
C ILE A 146 6.78 14.09 -4.01
N ALA A 147 7.44 13.03 -3.54
CA ALA A 147 8.49 13.14 -2.53
C ALA A 147 9.70 13.95 -3.06
N ALA A 148 10.04 13.79 -4.33
CA ALA A 148 11.11 14.56 -4.99
C ALA A 148 10.71 16.02 -5.25
N ALA A 149 9.47 16.25 -5.68
CA ALA A 149 8.99 17.55 -6.14
C ALA A 149 8.71 18.57 -5.03
N SER A 150 8.50 18.11 -3.79
CA SER A 150 8.14 18.97 -2.65
C SER A 150 9.30 19.85 -2.17
N HIS A 151 9.85 20.73 -3.01
CA HIS A 151 10.61 21.90 -2.55
C HIS A 151 9.62 22.88 -1.92
N ASN A 152 9.55 22.89 -0.59
CA ASN A 152 9.08 24.04 0.18
C ASN A 152 10.25 24.54 1.01
#